data_AF-A0AAW2LWI7-F1
#
_entry.id   AF-A0AAW2LWI7-F1
#
_cell.length_a   1.000
_cell.length_b   1.000
_cell.length_c   1.000
_cell.angle_alpha   90.00
_cell.angle_beta   90.00
_cell.angle_gamma   90.00
#
_symmetry.space_group_name_H-M   'P 1'
#
loop_
_entity.id
_entity.type
_entity.pdbx_description
1 polymer ?
#
loop_
_entity_poly.entity_id
_entity_poly.type
_entity_poly.pdbx_seq_one_letter_code
_entity_poly.pdbx_strand_id
1 'polypeptide(L)'
;MAKQEPISAASRPLKIVAGADAFGSSLKDELVAQLRSLNIEVEDLGTTKYYSIGEEVGRRVSQAANSNSSVETRGLLACGTGVGVAIFANKFPGVYAATCLTTAEALNARSINNCNVLAVSGMSTTPEAAKEILTTFLNTPFKSPCPASGSNPWPEDLQAFFEESVQEMSKIGNENAPVADPPCFICSLAKAREDKEFTPVDIMPGGSMKILRETPTSAILRFKAGSVEPAHHHTFGHDLVVTKGSKCVWNLTKREKYDLGVGDYLFTPAGDVHRVKYYEDTEFFIKWDGHWDLFLDEDVAAANAAIDKEKIDAK
;
A
#
# COMPACT_ATOMS: atom_id res chain seq x y z
N MET A 1 -32.62 14.75 35.50
CA MET A 1 -31.29 14.28 35.09
C MET A 1 -31.37 12.78 34.88
N ALA A 2 -31.60 12.34 33.64
CA ALA A 2 -31.58 10.91 33.33
C ALA A 2 -30.13 10.45 33.31
N LYS A 3 -29.79 9.48 34.16
CA LYS A 3 -28.48 8.84 34.15
C LYS A 3 -28.37 8.02 32.87
N GLN A 4 -27.32 8.27 32.10
CA GLN A 4 -26.94 7.48 30.94
C GLN A 4 -26.57 6.07 31.43
N GLU A 5 -27.27 5.04 30.93
CA GLU A 5 -26.95 3.65 31.26
C GLU A 5 -25.61 3.25 30.65
N PRO A 6 -24.81 2.42 31.35
CA PRO A 6 -23.52 1.96 30.85
C PRO A 6 -23.72 1.04 29.63
N ILE A 7 -22.85 1.24 28.64
CA ILE A 7 -22.76 0.45 27.41
C ILE A 7 -22.69 -1.05 27.77
N SER A 8 -23.58 -1.83 27.15
CA SER A 8 -23.68 -3.29 27.27
C SER A 8 -22.32 -4.01 27.16
N ALA A 9 -22.11 -5.00 28.02
CA ALA A 9 -20.85 -5.70 28.30
C ALA A 9 -20.30 -6.62 27.17
N ALA A 10 -20.53 -6.29 25.90
CA ALA A 10 -20.05 -7.05 24.74
C ALA A 10 -19.43 -6.20 23.63
N SER A 11 -19.08 -4.92 23.88
CA SER A 11 -18.37 -4.11 22.90
C SER A 11 -16.85 -4.25 23.07
N ARG A 12 -16.16 -4.64 21.99
CA ARG A 12 -14.69 -4.52 21.91
C ARG A 12 -14.25 -3.11 22.29
N PRO A 13 -13.08 -2.92 22.95
CA PRO A 13 -12.52 -1.60 23.16
C PRO A 13 -12.45 -0.83 21.84
N LEU A 14 -12.82 0.44 21.86
CA LEU A 14 -12.88 1.29 20.66
C LEU A 14 -11.63 2.17 20.58
N LYS A 15 -11.01 2.17 19.41
CA LYS A 15 -9.94 3.10 19.02
C LYS A 15 -10.41 3.96 17.85
N ILE A 16 -10.15 5.27 17.93
CA ILE A 16 -10.44 6.22 16.85
C ILE A 16 -9.13 6.72 16.23
N VAL A 17 -9.02 6.61 14.91
CA VAL A 17 -7.96 7.27 14.13
C VAL A 17 -8.51 8.60 13.61
N ALA A 18 -7.95 9.71 14.07
CA ALA A 18 -8.44 11.05 13.76
C ALA A 18 -7.47 11.81 12.84
N GLY A 19 -8.01 12.63 11.93
CA GLY A 19 -7.20 13.50 11.09
C GLY A 19 -8.01 14.62 10.43
N ALA A 20 -7.33 15.69 10.04
CA ALA A 20 -7.99 16.80 9.36
C ALA A 20 -7.14 17.46 8.26
N ASP A 21 -7.79 18.26 7.41
CA ASP A 21 -7.11 19.33 6.69
C ASP A 21 -7.18 20.66 7.47
N ALA A 22 -6.57 21.70 6.91
CA ALA A 22 -6.49 23.01 7.57
C ALA A 22 -7.87 23.64 7.84
N PHE A 23 -8.90 23.31 7.06
CA PHE A 23 -10.25 23.84 7.27
C PHE A 23 -11.02 23.06 8.34
N GLY A 24 -10.65 21.82 8.62
CA GLY A 24 -11.28 20.96 9.62
C GLY A 24 -10.54 20.83 10.95
N SER A 25 -9.32 21.35 11.06
CA SER A 25 -8.41 21.09 12.20
C SER A 25 -9.01 21.47 13.55
N SER A 26 -9.55 22.69 13.67
CA SER A 26 -10.20 23.18 14.90
C SER A 26 -11.36 22.29 15.33
N LEU A 27 -12.22 21.90 14.38
CA LEU A 27 -13.35 21.02 14.67
C LEU A 27 -12.88 19.61 15.10
N LYS A 28 -11.85 19.07 14.43
CA LYS A 28 -11.24 17.81 14.81
C LYS A 28 -10.66 17.85 16.23
N ASP A 29 -9.99 18.94 16.63
CA ASP A 29 -9.43 19.08 17.98
C ASP A 29 -10.51 19.02 19.06
N GLU A 30 -11.63 19.71 18.86
CA GLU A 30 -12.79 19.66 19.77
C GLU A 30 -13.37 18.26 19.92
N LEU A 31 -13.46 17.51 18.81
CA LEU A 31 -13.97 16.14 18.81
C LEU A 31 -12.98 15.14 19.43
N VAL A 32 -11.67 15.31 19.18
CA VAL A 32 -10.62 14.52 19.83
C VAL A 32 -10.63 14.74 21.35
N ALA A 33 -10.83 15.98 21.80
CA ALA A 33 -10.96 16.29 23.22
C ALA A 33 -12.18 15.59 23.84
N GLN A 34 -13.32 15.56 23.15
CA GLN A 34 -14.51 14.82 23.58
C GLN A 34 -14.26 13.30 23.64
N LEU A 35 -13.64 12.72 22.61
CA LEU A 35 -13.33 11.28 22.61
C LEU A 35 -12.45 10.89 23.80
N ARG A 36 -11.42 11.70 24.08
CA ARG A 36 -10.52 11.49 25.22
C ARG A 36 -11.25 11.64 26.57
N SER A 37 -12.20 12.56 26.69
CA SER A 37 -12.99 12.71 27.92
C SER A 37 -13.94 11.52 28.17
N LEU A 38 -14.29 10.78 27.12
CA LEU A 38 -15.04 9.52 27.19
C LEU A 38 -14.13 8.29 27.40
N ASN A 39 -12.84 8.47 27.65
CA ASN A 39 -11.82 7.41 27.76
C ASN A 39 -11.72 6.51 26.52
N ILE A 40 -12.01 7.06 25.33
CA ILE A 40 -11.80 6.37 24.05
C ILE A 40 -10.35 6.61 23.61
N GLU A 41 -9.66 5.56 23.17
CA GLU A 41 -8.30 5.69 22.63
C GLU A 41 -8.35 6.47 21.31
N VAL A 42 -7.50 7.49 21.16
CA VAL A 42 -7.43 8.30 19.94
C VAL A 42 -6.01 8.39 19.42
N GLU A 43 -5.80 7.89 18.21
CA GLU A 43 -4.61 8.13 17.41
C GLU A 43 -4.86 9.37 16.53
N ASP A 44 -4.38 10.53 16.97
CA ASP A 44 -4.51 11.79 16.25
C ASP A 44 -3.33 11.99 15.30
N LEU A 45 -3.60 11.85 14.00
CA LEU A 45 -2.62 11.99 12.92
C LEU A 45 -2.32 13.45 12.58
N GLY A 46 -2.99 14.40 13.23
CA GLY A 46 -2.80 15.82 13.04
C GLY A 46 -3.46 16.35 11.77
N THR A 47 -2.81 17.36 11.17
CA THR A 47 -3.36 18.13 10.07
C THR A 47 -2.43 18.12 8.87
N THR A 48 -2.94 17.73 7.70
CA THR A 48 -2.20 17.77 6.43
C THR A 48 -3.17 17.95 5.26
N LYS A 49 -2.74 17.72 4.02
CA LYS A 49 -3.61 17.83 2.84
C LYS A 49 -4.75 16.82 2.92
N TYR A 50 -5.95 17.23 2.51
CA TYR A 50 -7.19 16.43 2.64
C TYR A 50 -7.08 15.03 2.00
N TYR A 51 -6.38 14.90 0.87
CA TYR A 51 -6.17 13.61 0.23
C TYR A 51 -5.21 12.71 1.00
N SER A 52 -4.11 13.25 1.52
CA SER A 52 -3.13 12.50 2.31
C SER A 52 -3.70 12.05 3.64
N ILE A 53 -4.45 12.92 4.34
CA ILE A 53 -5.04 12.55 5.63
C ILE A 53 -6.19 11.55 5.48
N GLY A 54 -7.03 11.71 4.46
CA GLY A 54 -8.10 10.76 4.14
C GLY A 54 -7.53 9.38 3.78
N GLU A 55 -6.46 9.36 2.97
CA GLU A 55 -5.73 8.13 2.62
C GLU A 55 -5.19 7.43 3.87
N GLU A 56 -4.54 8.20 4.74
CA GLU A 56 -3.86 7.67 5.92
C GLU A 56 -4.84 7.09 6.97
N VAL A 57 -5.98 7.78 7.20
CA VAL A 57 -7.05 7.25 8.06
C VAL A 57 -7.69 6.02 7.44
N GLY A 58 -8.00 6.05 6.14
CA GLY A 58 -8.57 4.91 5.42
C GLY A 58 -7.66 3.67 5.52
N ARG A 59 -6.35 3.84 5.32
CA ARG A 59 -5.38 2.75 5.40
C ARG A 59 -5.36 2.09 6.78
N ARG A 60 -5.30 2.87 7.86
CA ARG A 60 -5.29 2.33 9.23
C ARG A 60 -6.57 1.59 9.58
N VAL A 61 -7.72 2.16 9.22
CA VAL A 61 -9.04 1.53 9.48
C VAL A 61 -9.17 0.22 8.69
N SER A 62 -8.77 0.21 7.41
CA SER A 62 -8.75 -0.99 6.57
C SER A 62 -7.85 -2.10 7.11
N GLN A 63 -6.62 -1.76 7.52
CA GLN A 63 -5.67 -2.71 8.10
C GLN A 63 -6.21 -3.32 9.40
N ALA A 64 -6.81 -2.50 10.26
CA ALA A 64 -7.38 -2.95 11.52
C ALA A 64 -8.58 -3.89 11.30
N ALA A 65 -9.41 -3.65 10.29
CA ALA A 65 -10.54 -4.51 9.95
C ALA A 65 -10.11 -5.92 9.49
N ASN A 66 -8.94 -6.03 8.85
CA ASN A 66 -8.37 -7.30 8.39
C ASN A 66 -7.58 -8.05 9.47
N SER A 67 -7.13 -7.35 10.51
CA SER A 67 -6.53 -7.98 11.68
C SER A 67 -7.66 -8.55 12.56
N ASN A 68 -7.55 -9.80 13.03
CA ASN A 68 -8.47 -10.38 14.03
C ASN A 68 -8.28 -9.72 15.43
N SER A 69 -8.23 -8.39 15.46
CA SER A 69 -7.97 -7.58 16.63
C SER A 69 -9.15 -7.61 17.59
N SER A 70 -8.84 -7.73 18.89
CA SER A 70 -9.81 -7.55 19.97
C SER A 70 -10.26 -6.10 20.12
N VAL A 71 -9.62 -5.15 19.43
CA VAL A 71 -9.94 -3.71 19.44
C VAL A 71 -10.67 -3.35 18.14
N GLU A 72 -11.82 -2.69 18.25
CA GLU A 72 -12.52 -2.12 17.11
C GLU A 72 -11.88 -0.76 16.75
N THR A 73 -11.49 -0.57 15.49
CA THR A 73 -10.91 0.69 15.01
C THR A 73 -11.87 1.39 14.06
N ARG A 74 -12.18 2.66 14.34
CA ARG A 74 -12.99 3.54 13.49
C ARG A 74 -12.22 4.83 13.16
N GLY A 75 -12.67 5.57 12.15
CA GLY A 75 -12.04 6.82 11.73
C GLY A 75 -12.87 8.06 12.05
N LEU A 76 -12.19 9.18 12.29
CA LEU A 76 -12.75 10.53 12.35
C LEU A 76 -11.96 11.43 11.41
N LEU A 77 -12.65 12.08 10.47
CA LEU A 77 -12.08 13.00 9.50
C LEU A 77 -12.78 14.35 9.56
N ALA A 78 -12.02 15.43 9.40
CA ALA A 78 -12.59 16.77 9.24
C ALA A 78 -11.92 17.51 8.08
N CYS A 79 -12.71 18.12 7.22
CA CYS A 79 -12.22 19.10 6.26
C CYS A 79 -13.24 20.20 6.01
N GLY A 80 -13.00 21.08 5.03
CA GLY A 80 -13.94 22.16 4.70
C GLY A 80 -15.39 21.69 4.56
N THR A 81 -15.64 20.65 3.75
CA THR A 81 -16.99 20.09 3.51
C THR A 81 -17.20 18.69 4.09
N GLY A 82 -16.14 18.02 4.58
CA GLY A 82 -16.13 16.59 4.93
C GLY A 82 -16.07 15.63 3.72
N VAL A 83 -16.54 16.05 2.55
CA VAL A 83 -16.68 15.19 1.36
C VAL A 83 -15.34 14.70 0.82
N GLY A 84 -14.36 15.61 0.68
CA GLY A 84 -13.07 15.28 0.08
C GLY A 84 -12.32 14.19 0.84
N VAL A 85 -12.20 14.34 2.16
CA VAL A 85 -11.53 13.36 3.03
C VAL A 85 -12.26 12.01 3.03
N ALA A 86 -13.60 12.01 2.99
CA ALA A 86 -14.40 10.78 2.89
C ALA A 86 -14.15 10.03 1.57
N ILE A 87 -14.07 10.74 0.43
CA ILE A 87 -13.77 10.13 -0.88
C ILE A 87 -12.43 9.38 -0.84
N PHE A 88 -11.39 9.98 -0.25
CA PHE A 88 -10.07 9.37 -0.18
C PHE A 88 -10.03 8.18 0.80
N ALA A 89 -10.70 8.28 1.95
CA ALA A 89 -10.77 7.18 2.91
C ALA A 89 -11.48 5.94 2.32
N ASN A 90 -12.57 6.16 1.56
CA ASN A 90 -13.33 5.10 0.89
C ASN A 90 -12.55 4.36 -0.22
N LYS A 91 -11.33 4.76 -0.57
CA LYS A 91 -10.48 4.02 -1.52
C LYS A 91 -9.88 2.75 -0.94
N PHE A 92 -9.97 2.57 0.38
CA PHE A 92 -9.38 1.43 1.08
C PHE A 92 -10.42 0.34 1.33
N PRO A 93 -10.10 -0.94 1.06
CA PRO A 93 -11.03 -2.05 1.27
C PRO A 93 -11.58 -2.09 2.70
N GLY A 94 -12.88 -2.29 2.85
CA GLY A 94 -13.56 -2.35 4.14
C GLY A 94 -13.71 -1.00 4.84
N VAL A 95 -13.39 0.12 4.19
CA VAL A 95 -13.67 1.47 4.70
C VAL A 95 -14.97 1.99 4.11
N TYR A 96 -15.87 2.40 5.01
CA TYR A 96 -17.14 3.03 4.69
C TYR A 96 -17.21 4.36 5.43
N ALA A 97 -16.76 5.42 4.74
CA ALA A 97 -16.72 6.78 5.24
C ALA A 97 -17.95 7.58 4.76
N ALA A 98 -18.65 8.21 5.69
CA ALA A 98 -19.78 9.09 5.40
C ALA A 98 -19.53 10.50 5.93
N THR A 99 -19.89 11.51 5.14
CA THR A 99 -19.99 12.89 5.63
C THR A 99 -21.34 13.08 6.28
N CYS A 100 -21.37 13.52 7.53
CA CYS A 100 -22.62 13.80 8.26
C CYS A 100 -22.62 15.24 8.76
N LEU A 101 -23.66 15.98 8.36
CA LEU A 101 -23.96 17.35 8.76
C LEU A 101 -25.00 17.40 9.87
N THR A 102 -25.74 16.30 10.10
CA THR A 102 -26.77 16.20 11.14
C THR A 102 -26.71 14.87 11.89
N THR A 103 -27.31 14.81 13.09
CA THR A 103 -27.44 13.58 13.88
C THR A 103 -28.29 12.53 13.17
N ALA A 104 -29.31 12.96 12.41
CA ALA A 104 -30.13 12.08 11.59
C ALA A 104 -29.31 11.37 10.49
N GLU A 105 -28.38 12.09 9.86
CA GLU A 105 -27.46 11.51 8.88
C GLU A 105 -26.48 10.53 9.53
N ALA A 106 -25.96 10.84 10.73
CA ALA A 106 -25.10 9.93 11.48
C ALA A 106 -25.82 8.62 11.87
N LEU A 107 -27.08 8.72 12.30
CA LEU A 107 -27.94 7.55 12.57
C LEU A 107 -28.10 6.69 11.32
N ASN A 108 -28.49 7.31 10.20
CA ASN A 108 -28.69 6.60 8.94
C ASN A 108 -27.39 5.96 8.44
N ALA A 109 -26.26 6.67 8.50
CA ALA A 109 -24.96 6.17 8.06
C ALA A 109 -24.53 4.90 8.83
N ARG A 110 -24.72 4.88 10.15
CA ARG A 110 -24.41 3.71 10.98
C ARG A 110 -25.41 2.57 10.84
N SER A 111 -26.70 2.89 10.84
CA SER A 111 -27.77 1.89 10.78
C SER A 111 -27.80 1.15 9.44
N ILE A 112 -27.70 1.89 8.32
CA ILE A 112 -27.92 1.36 6.97
C ILE A 112 -26.61 0.84 6.37
N ASN A 113 -25.52 1.61 6.51
CA ASN A 113 -24.27 1.35 5.78
C ASN A 113 -23.14 0.84 6.68
N ASN A 114 -23.40 0.69 7.99
CA ASN A 114 -22.39 0.35 8.99
C ASN A 114 -21.11 1.20 8.90
N CYS A 115 -21.22 2.48 8.52
CA CYS A 115 -20.07 3.33 8.23
C CYS A 115 -19.05 3.35 9.37
N ASN A 116 -17.81 2.97 9.14
CA ASN A 116 -16.76 2.91 10.17
C ASN A 116 -15.87 4.16 10.20
N VAL A 117 -16.10 5.13 9.32
CA VAL A 117 -15.43 6.44 9.35
C VAL A 117 -16.46 7.56 9.28
N LEU A 118 -16.39 8.49 10.22
CA LEU A 118 -17.19 9.72 10.23
C LEU A 118 -16.37 10.86 9.64
N ALA A 119 -16.91 11.57 8.66
CA ALA A 119 -16.38 12.83 8.18
C ALA A 119 -17.30 14.01 8.56
N VAL A 120 -16.73 15.11 9.03
CA VAL A 120 -17.47 16.32 9.42
C VAL A 120 -17.01 17.56 8.63
N SER A 121 -17.90 18.54 8.50
CA SER A 121 -17.67 19.79 7.75
C SER A 121 -17.26 20.92 8.67
N GLY A 122 -16.02 21.40 8.55
CA GLY A 122 -15.53 22.57 9.27
C GLY A 122 -16.18 23.89 8.82
N MET A 123 -16.80 23.93 7.63
CA MET A 123 -17.49 25.13 7.12
C MET A 123 -18.99 25.16 7.43
N SER A 124 -19.60 24.01 7.72
CA SER A 124 -21.06 23.88 7.83
C SER A 124 -21.55 23.35 9.17
N THR A 125 -20.67 22.81 10.01
CA THR A 125 -21.04 22.17 11.28
C THR A 125 -20.38 22.91 12.44
N THR A 126 -21.18 23.34 13.42
CA THR A 126 -20.66 23.96 14.65
C THR A 126 -20.03 22.90 15.55
N PRO A 127 -19.11 23.26 16.46
CA PRO A 127 -18.53 22.32 17.43
C PRO A 127 -19.58 21.55 18.23
N GLU A 128 -20.64 22.20 18.70
CA GLU A 128 -21.71 21.57 19.47
C GLU A 128 -22.46 20.53 18.65
N ALA A 129 -22.85 20.89 17.42
CA ALA A 129 -23.52 19.97 16.51
C ALA A 129 -22.60 18.79 16.14
N ALA A 130 -21.31 19.04 15.89
CA ALA A 130 -20.34 18.00 15.58
C ALA A 130 -20.17 17.01 16.73
N LYS A 131 -20.17 17.49 17.99
CA LYS A 131 -20.10 16.64 19.18
C LYS A 131 -21.34 15.74 19.31
N GLU A 132 -22.52 16.26 18.98
CA GLU A 132 -23.76 15.48 18.93
C GLU A 132 -23.74 14.43 17.80
N ILE A 133 -23.29 14.82 16.61
CA ILE A 133 -23.11 13.94 15.44
C ILE A 133 -22.15 12.80 15.78
N LEU A 134 -20.99 13.11 16.36
CA LEU A 134 -20.01 12.12 16.77
C LEU A 134 -20.59 11.15 17.81
N THR A 135 -21.22 11.67 18.86
CA THR A 135 -21.84 10.85 19.91
C THR A 135 -22.88 9.90 19.32
N THR A 136 -23.70 10.42 18.42
CA THR A 136 -24.72 9.65 17.72
C THR A 136 -24.10 8.55 16.87
N PHE A 137 -23.08 8.88 16.07
CA PHE A 137 -22.36 7.93 15.24
C PHE A 137 -21.70 6.80 16.05
N LEU A 138 -21.09 7.12 17.19
CA LEU A 138 -20.44 6.13 18.04
C LEU A 138 -21.46 5.15 18.64
N ASN A 139 -22.60 5.67 19.09
CA ASN A 139 -23.61 4.93 19.85
C ASN A 139 -24.64 4.19 18.98
N THR A 140 -24.66 4.40 17.66
CA THR A 140 -25.65 3.77 16.78
C THR A 140 -25.20 2.38 16.32
N PRO A 141 -25.91 1.31 16.70
CA PRO A 141 -25.64 -0.05 16.20
C PRO A 141 -26.04 -0.19 14.73
N PHE A 142 -25.39 -1.14 14.03
CA PHE A 142 -25.82 -1.52 12.69
C PHE A 142 -27.23 -2.10 12.71
N LYS A 143 -28.05 -1.79 11.71
CA LYS A 143 -29.45 -2.22 11.57
C LYS A 143 -30.38 -1.77 12.71
N SER A 144 -29.98 -0.76 13.50
CA SER A 144 -30.89 -0.17 14.49
C SER A 144 -31.98 0.68 13.83
N PRO A 145 -33.14 0.91 14.47
CA PRO A 145 -34.09 1.91 14.00
C PRO A 145 -33.43 3.27 13.78
N CYS A 146 -33.79 3.96 12.70
CA CYS A 146 -33.23 5.26 12.35
C CYS A 146 -34.27 6.12 11.61
N PRO A 147 -34.00 7.42 11.36
CA PRO A 147 -34.96 8.28 10.65
C PRO A 147 -35.44 7.73 9.31
N ALA A 148 -34.57 7.06 8.55
CA ALA A 148 -34.94 6.46 7.25
C ALA A 148 -35.95 5.30 7.38
N SER A 149 -36.00 4.59 8.52
CA SER A 149 -37.01 3.57 8.79
C SER A 149 -38.27 4.12 9.46
N GLY A 150 -38.41 5.45 9.55
CA GLY A 150 -39.43 6.08 10.39
C GLY A 150 -39.24 5.77 11.88
N SER A 151 -37.99 5.47 12.29
CA SER A 151 -37.64 4.99 13.64
C SER A 151 -38.26 3.64 14.04
N ASN A 152 -38.66 2.82 13.06
CA ASN A 152 -39.12 1.44 13.29
C ASN A 152 -37.99 0.42 13.06
N PRO A 153 -38.09 -0.79 13.61
CA PRO A 153 -37.21 -1.90 13.23
C PRO A 153 -37.24 -2.15 11.72
N TRP A 154 -36.09 -2.55 11.16
CA TRP A 154 -36.04 -2.94 9.75
C TRP A 154 -36.75 -4.27 9.53
N PRO A 155 -37.54 -4.40 8.46
CA PRO A 155 -38.03 -5.69 7.95
C PRO A 155 -36.88 -6.71 7.78
N GLU A 156 -37.17 -8.01 7.96
CA GLU A 156 -36.16 -9.08 7.92
C GLU A 156 -35.42 -9.15 6.58
N ASP A 157 -36.12 -8.93 5.47
CA ASP A 157 -35.55 -8.86 4.12
C ASP A 157 -34.56 -7.71 3.96
N LEU A 158 -34.86 -6.53 4.53
CA LEU A 158 -33.92 -5.39 4.54
C LEU A 158 -32.73 -5.63 5.47
N GLN A 159 -32.93 -6.31 6.60
CA GLN A 159 -31.82 -6.69 7.48
C GLN A 159 -30.86 -7.67 6.80
N ALA A 160 -31.38 -8.63 6.04
CA ALA A 160 -30.59 -9.56 5.24
C ALA A 160 -29.83 -8.81 4.13
N PHE A 161 -30.53 -7.94 3.39
CA PHE A 161 -29.92 -7.10 2.36
C PHE A 161 -28.76 -6.26 2.90
N PHE A 162 -28.91 -5.60 4.06
CA PHE A 162 -27.83 -4.81 4.63
C PHE A 162 -26.59 -5.66 4.96
N GLU A 163 -26.78 -6.85 5.53
CA GLU A 163 -25.68 -7.77 5.83
C GLU A 163 -24.95 -8.22 4.56
N GLU A 164 -25.72 -8.64 3.54
CA GLU A 164 -25.19 -9.09 2.26
C GLU A 164 -24.49 -7.97 1.51
N SER A 165 -25.05 -6.76 1.51
CA SER A 165 -24.50 -5.60 0.79
C SER A 165 -23.08 -5.24 1.24
N VAL A 166 -22.75 -5.38 2.53
CA VAL A 166 -21.39 -5.13 3.04
C VAL A 166 -20.42 -6.13 2.44
N GLN A 167 -20.81 -7.41 2.34
CA GLN A 167 -19.99 -8.44 1.73
C GLN A 167 -19.86 -8.24 0.21
N GLU A 168 -20.95 -7.90 -0.48
CA GLU A 168 -20.95 -7.66 -1.93
C GLU A 168 -20.13 -6.43 -2.31
N MET A 169 -20.29 -5.30 -1.59
CA MET A 169 -19.52 -4.08 -1.82
C MET A 169 -18.02 -4.32 -1.74
N SER A 170 -17.56 -5.22 -0.86
CA SER A 170 -16.13 -5.56 -0.75
C SER A 170 -15.57 -6.29 -1.99
N LYS A 171 -16.44 -6.89 -2.82
CA LYS A 171 -16.08 -7.58 -4.05
C LYS A 171 -16.09 -6.65 -5.27
N ILE A 172 -16.83 -5.55 -5.22
CA ILE A 172 -16.93 -4.58 -6.33
C ILE A 172 -15.54 -4.02 -6.65
N GLY A 173 -15.16 -4.08 -7.93
CA GLY A 173 -13.84 -3.66 -8.40
C GLY A 173 -12.74 -4.73 -8.28
N ASN A 174 -12.99 -5.82 -7.54
CA ASN A 174 -12.09 -6.98 -7.44
C ASN A 174 -12.40 -8.08 -8.47
N GLU A 175 -13.54 -8.01 -9.17
CA GLU A 175 -14.02 -9.03 -10.12
C GLU A 175 -13.16 -9.18 -11.39
N ASN A 176 -12.09 -8.39 -11.54
CA ASN A 176 -11.10 -8.50 -12.63
C ASN A 176 -9.65 -8.62 -12.14
N ALA A 177 -9.41 -8.79 -10.84
CA ALA A 177 -8.07 -9.09 -10.35
C ALA A 177 -7.91 -10.62 -10.31
N PRO A 178 -7.17 -11.26 -11.23
CA PRO A 178 -6.73 -12.61 -10.97
C PRO A 178 -5.99 -12.59 -9.63
N VAL A 179 -6.39 -13.47 -8.71
CA VAL A 179 -5.61 -13.77 -7.50
C VAL A 179 -4.35 -14.47 -7.98
N ALA A 180 -3.41 -13.68 -8.51
CA ALA A 180 -2.01 -14.03 -8.51
C ALA A 180 -1.48 -13.73 -7.11
N ASP A 181 -0.58 -14.58 -6.62
CA ASP A 181 0.24 -14.38 -5.42
C ASP A 181 0.52 -12.90 -5.11
N PRO A 182 0.60 -12.50 -3.83
CA PRO A 182 0.80 -11.10 -3.44
C PRO A 182 1.78 -10.44 -4.40
N PRO A 183 1.32 -9.47 -5.20
CA PRO A 183 2.07 -9.07 -6.38
C PRO A 183 3.43 -8.59 -5.93
N CYS A 184 4.47 -9.33 -6.28
CA CYS A 184 5.84 -8.87 -6.17
C CYS A 184 5.87 -7.46 -6.78
N PHE A 185 6.15 -6.43 -5.96
CA PHE A 185 6.01 -5.03 -6.37
C PHE A 185 6.84 -4.73 -7.62
N ILE A 186 8.02 -5.35 -7.69
CA ILE A 186 8.91 -5.35 -8.86
C ILE A 186 8.21 -5.98 -10.08
N CYS A 187 7.57 -7.13 -9.90
CA CYS A 187 6.87 -7.87 -10.94
C CYS A 187 5.61 -7.13 -11.42
N SER A 188 4.92 -6.40 -10.56
CA SER A 188 3.80 -5.53 -10.96
C SER A 188 4.28 -4.28 -11.70
N LEU A 189 5.39 -3.69 -11.27
CA LEU A 189 6.05 -2.61 -12.03
C LEU A 189 6.49 -3.09 -13.42
N ALA A 190 6.99 -4.33 -13.52
CA ALA A 190 7.34 -4.98 -14.78
C ALA A 190 6.11 -5.18 -15.68
N LYS A 191 5.04 -5.81 -15.15
CA LYS A 191 3.79 -6.10 -15.88
C LYS A 191 3.06 -4.85 -16.34
N ALA A 192 2.96 -3.82 -15.49
CA ALA A 192 2.31 -2.55 -15.85
C ALA A 192 3.00 -1.78 -16.99
N ARG A 193 4.16 -2.28 -17.47
CA ARG A 193 4.97 -1.69 -18.52
C ARG A 193 5.37 -2.71 -19.58
N GLU A 194 4.70 -3.87 -19.61
CA GLU A 194 4.97 -4.99 -20.51
C GLU A 194 4.78 -4.63 -21.98
N ASP A 195 3.90 -3.64 -22.27
CA ASP A 195 3.60 -3.12 -23.61
C ASP A 195 4.72 -2.26 -24.25
N LYS A 196 5.95 -2.28 -23.72
CA LYS A 196 7.06 -1.45 -24.22
C LYS A 196 8.30 -2.28 -24.53
N GLU A 197 8.84 -2.08 -25.73
CA GLU A 197 10.00 -2.80 -26.27
C GLU A 197 11.26 -2.69 -25.38
N PHE A 198 11.97 -3.81 -25.22
CA PHE A 198 13.31 -3.89 -24.63
C PHE A 198 14.35 -3.42 -25.64
N THR A 199 15.33 -2.63 -25.18
CA THR A 199 16.42 -2.15 -26.03
C THR A 199 17.63 -3.07 -25.85
N PRO A 200 18.24 -3.58 -26.93
CA PRO A 200 19.49 -4.32 -26.84
C PRO A 200 20.57 -3.52 -26.09
N VAL A 201 21.39 -4.22 -25.31
CA VAL A 201 22.57 -3.61 -24.68
C VAL A 201 23.77 -3.91 -25.57
N ASP A 202 24.14 -2.97 -26.42
CA ASP A 202 25.13 -3.19 -27.50
C ASP A 202 26.47 -3.75 -27.00
N ILE A 203 26.89 -3.34 -25.82
CA ILE A 203 28.15 -3.76 -25.18
C ILE A 203 28.09 -5.15 -24.53
N MET A 204 26.89 -5.75 -24.41
CA MET A 204 26.66 -7.05 -23.77
C MET A 204 25.81 -7.95 -24.67
N PRO A 205 26.44 -8.75 -25.56
CA PRO A 205 25.73 -9.61 -26.49
C PRO A 205 24.73 -10.54 -25.79
N GLY A 206 23.49 -10.58 -26.30
CA GLY A 206 22.41 -11.37 -25.71
C GLY A 206 21.69 -10.70 -24.53
N GLY A 207 22.16 -9.51 -24.12
CA GLY A 207 21.53 -8.65 -23.13
C GLY A 207 20.56 -7.64 -23.76
N SER A 208 19.45 -7.39 -23.08
CA SER A 208 18.53 -6.29 -23.38
C SER A 208 18.03 -5.67 -22.09
N MET A 209 17.73 -4.38 -22.10
CA MET A 209 17.30 -3.65 -20.92
C MET A 209 16.06 -2.79 -21.17
N LYS A 210 15.36 -2.50 -20.08
CA LYS A 210 14.28 -1.53 -20.04
C LYS A 210 14.38 -0.65 -18.80
N ILE A 211 14.58 0.65 -18.99
CA ILE A 211 14.52 1.63 -17.89
C ILE A 211 13.06 1.81 -17.45
N LEU A 212 12.78 1.61 -16.17
CA LEU A 212 11.48 1.84 -15.54
C LEU A 212 11.37 3.24 -14.94
N ARG A 213 12.47 3.75 -14.38
CA ARG A 213 12.53 5.07 -13.76
C ARG A 213 13.96 5.58 -13.87
N GLU A 214 14.14 6.89 -14.03
CA GLU A 214 15.47 7.52 -14.20
C GLU A 214 16.05 8.09 -12.88
N THR A 215 15.28 8.23 -11.79
CA THR A 215 15.81 8.75 -10.52
C THR A 215 14.98 8.35 -9.29
N PRO A 216 15.48 7.47 -8.40
CA PRO A 216 16.65 6.62 -8.60
C PRO A 216 16.42 5.72 -9.82
N THR A 217 17.50 5.40 -10.54
CA THR A 217 17.36 4.65 -11.77
C THR A 217 17.02 3.21 -11.45
N SER A 218 16.08 2.65 -12.19
CA SER A 218 15.74 1.24 -12.10
C SER A 218 15.44 0.68 -13.47
N ALA A 219 15.84 -0.57 -13.68
CA ALA A 219 15.67 -1.24 -14.96
C ALA A 219 15.38 -2.72 -14.76
N ILE A 220 14.79 -3.31 -15.80
CA ILE A 220 14.71 -4.75 -15.97
C ILE A 220 15.71 -5.13 -17.04
N LEU A 221 16.54 -6.12 -16.76
CA LEU A 221 17.47 -6.69 -17.73
C LEU A 221 17.07 -8.13 -18.04
N ARG A 222 17.29 -8.51 -19.30
CA ARG A 222 17.09 -9.86 -19.81
C ARG A 222 18.34 -10.31 -20.52
N PHE A 223 18.82 -11.49 -20.18
CA PHE A 223 19.93 -12.14 -20.83
C PHE A 223 19.57 -13.54 -21.28
N LYS A 224 20.03 -13.92 -22.47
CA LYS A 224 19.87 -15.28 -22.98
C LYS A 224 20.79 -16.25 -22.27
N ALA A 225 20.33 -17.48 -22.10
CA ALA A 225 21.17 -18.58 -21.60
C ALA A 225 22.49 -18.64 -22.38
N GLY A 226 23.61 -18.74 -21.66
CA GLY A 226 24.94 -18.76 -22.24
C GLY A 226 25.57 -17.37 -22.44
N SER A 227 24.85 -16.27 -22.29
CA SER A 227 25.43 -14.92 -22.36
C SER A 227 26.44 -14.69 -21.23
N VAL A 228 27.39 -13.78 -21.46
CA VAL A 228 28.44 -13.40 -20.52
C VAL A 228 28.50 -11.89 -20.44
N GLU A 229 28.56 -11.36 -19.23
CA GLU A 229 29.02 -10.00 -18.99
C GLU A 229 30.51 -10.09 -18.68
N PRO A 230 31.39 -9.48 -19.50
CA PRO A 230 32.80 -9.35 -19.20
C PRO A 230 33.00 -8.65 -17.85
N ALA A 231 34.17 -8.82 -17.25
CA ALA A 231 34.61 -8.03 -16.10
C ALA A 231 34.33 -6.54 -16.36
N HIS A 232 33.55 -5.95 -15.47
CA HIS A 232 33.14 -4.57 -15.55
C HIS A 232 32.87 -4.00 -14.17
N HIS A 233 32.79 -2.68 -14.10
CA HIS A 233 32.38 -1.95 -12.91
C HIS A 233 31.43 -0.80 -13.27
N HIS A 234 30.81 -0.26 -12.22
CA HIS A 234 29.90 0.88 -12.26
C HIS A 234 30.39 1.98 -11.33
N THR A 235 30.06 3.25 -11.63
CA THR A 235 30.38 4.37 -10.70
C THR A 235 29.52 4.29 -9.45
N PHE A 236 28.29 3.80 -9.58
CA PHE A 236 27.34 3.68 -8.49
C PHE A 236 27.12 2.22 -8.11
N GLY A 237 26.95 1.96 -6.82
CA GLY A 237 26.53 0.65 -6.36
C GLY A 237 25.09 0.37 -6.75
N HIS A 238 24.75 -0.90 -6.93
CA HIS A 238 23.42 -1.29 -7.35
C HIS A 238 22.88 -2.50 -6.59
N ASP A 239 21.58 -2.44 -6.32
CA ASP A 239 20.76 -3.54 -5.85
C ASP A 239 20.30 -4.38 -7.05
N LEU A 240 20.35 -5.70 -6.97
CA LEU A 240 19.72 -6.57 -7.97
C LEU A 240 18.88 -7.67 -7.32
N VAL A 241 17.78 -8.03 -7.97
CA VAL A 241 16.90 -9.16 -7.60
C VAL A 241 16.58 -9.98 -8.84
N VAL A 242 16.83 -11.28 -8.80
CA VAL A 242 16.50 -12.19 -9.91
C VAL A 242 15.00 -12.50 -9.90
N THR A 243 14.33 -12.24 -11.02
CA THR A 243 12.89 -12.48 -11.18
C THR A 243 12.59 -13.73 -12.00
N LYS A 244 13.53 -14.16 -12.85
CA LYS A 244 13.45 -15.39 -13.65
C LYS A 244 14.83 -15.94 -13.95
N GLY A 245 14.97 -17.26 -14.02
CA GLY A 245 16.20 -17.92 -14.45
C GLY A 245 17.28 -17.93 -13.36
N SER A 246 18.53 -18.07 -13.78
CA SER A 246 19.68 -18.13 -12.88
C SER A 246 20.95 -17.59 -13.51
N LYS A 247 21.78 -16.95 -12.67
CA LYS A 247 23.07 -16.39 -13.06
C LYS A 247 24.10 -16.60 -11.97
N CYS A 248 25.38 -16.57 -12.34
CA CYS A 248 26.47 -16.45 -11.39
C CYS A 248 27.18 -15.12 -11.56
N VAL A 249 27.47 -14.47 -10.43
CA VAL A 249 28.26 -13.25 -10.33
C VAL A 249 29.58 -13.58 -9.62
N TRP A 250 30.70 -13.32 -10.29
CA TRP A 250 32.03 -13.38 -9.70
C TRP A 250 32.46 -11.96 -9.37
N ASN A 251 32.58 -11.64 -8.09
CA ASN A 251 33.19 -10.39 -7.64
C ASN A 251 34.71 -10.58 -7.65
N LEU A 252 35.38 -10.06 -8.67
CA LEU A 252 36.82 -10.23 -8.87
C LEU A 252 37.63 -9.41 -7.88
N THR A 253 37.10 -8.25 -7.46
CA THR A 253 37.71 -7.41 -6.41
C THR A 253 37.82 -8.18 -5.09
N LYS A 254 36.75 -8.86 -4.68
CA LYS A 254 36.67 -9.60 -3.41
C LYS A 254 37.06 -11.07 -3.52
N ARG A 255 37.16 -11.60 -4.74
CA ARG A 255 37.38 -13.03 -5.04
C ARG A 255 36.27 -13.91 -4.47
N GLU A 256 35.04 -13.43 -4.59
CA GLU A 256 33.83 -14.11 -4.13
C GLU A 256 32.95 -14.49 -5.31
N LYS A 257 32.15 -15.54 -5.12
CA LYS A 257 31.24 -16.07 -6.13
C LYS A 257 29.83 -16.19 -5.55
N TYR A 258 28.86 -15.73 -6.32
CA TYR A 258 27.45 -15.72 -5.95
C TYR A 258 26.63 -16.40 -7.05
N ASP A 259 26.14 -17.60 -6.78
CA ASP A 259 25.16 -18.28 -7.64
C ASP A 259 23.76 -17.80 -7.22
N LEU A 260 23.04 -17.16 -8.13
CA LEU A 260 21.77 -16.49 -7.87
C LEU A 260 20.64 -17.12 -8.70
N GLY A 261 19.55 -17.49 -8.04
CA GLY A 261 18.29 -17.94 -8.62
C GLY A 261 17.12 -17.00 -8.28
N VAL A 262 15.91 -17.40 -8.67
CA VAL A 262 14.69 -16.58 -8.48
C VAL A 262 14.48 -16.21 -7.00
N GLY A 263 14.34 -14.91 -6.74
CA GLY A 263 14.16 -14.36 -5.40
C GLY A 263 15.47 -13.96 -4.71
N ASP A 264 16.63 -14.38 -5.22
CA ASP A 264 17.90 -13.99 -4.65
C ASP A 264 18.22 -12.52 -4.93
N TYR A 265 18.86 -11.91 -3.94
CA TYR A 265 19.27 -10.51 -3.94
C TYR A 265 20.79 -10.41 -3.85
N LEU A 266 21.38 -9.47 -4.58
CA LEU A 266 22.79 -9.12 -4.46
C LEU A 266 22.97 -7.60 -4.55
N PHE A 267 23.71 -7.05 -3.60
CA PHE A 267 24.23 -5.68 -3.68
C PHE A 267 25.66 -5.70 -4.22
N THR A 268 25.90 -4.96 -5.29
CA THR A 268 27.25 -4.73 -5.82
C THR A 268 27.69 -3.31 -5.44
N PRO A 269 28.71 -3.14 -4.59
CA PRO A 269 29.25 -1.82 -4.26
C PRO A 269 29.84 -1.11 -5.48
N ALA A 270 29.86 0.23 -5.42
CA ALA A 270 30.52 1.06 -6.42
C ALA A 270 32.00 0.67 -6.60
N GLY A 271 32.45 0.57 -7.85
CA GLY A 271 33.84 0.24 -8.18
C GLY A 271 34.24 -1.23 -7.99
N ASP A 272 33.38 -2.10 -7.47
CA ASP A 272 33.66 -3.54 -7.46
C ASP A 272 33.61 -4.08 -8.89
N VAL A 273 34.70 -4.71 -9.32
CA VAL A 273 34.81 -5.35 -10.64
C VAL A 273 34.18 -6.73 -10.55
N HIS A 274 33.25 -7.00 -11.44
CA HIS A 274 32.56 -8.29 -11.47
C HIS A 274 32.33 -8.80 -12.89
N ARG A 275 32.25 -10.13 -13.00
CA ARG A 275 31.93 -10.87 -14.22
C ARG A 275 30.66 -11.67 -13.99
N VAL A 276 29.83 -11.85 -15.01
CA VAL A 276 28.55 -12.57 -14.88
C VAL A 276 28.39 -13.61 -15.98
N LYS A 277 27.84 -14.78 -15.60
CA LYS A 277 27.42 -15.84 -16.53
C LYS A 277 25.95 -16.14 -16.33
N TYR A 278 25.22 -16.24 -17.42
CA TYR A 278 23.82 -16.63 -17.43
C TYR A 278 23.70 -18.10 -17.80
N TYR A 279 23.15 -18.93 -16.91
CA TYR A 279 22.97 -20.36 -17.16
C TYR A 279 21.61 -20.65 -17.81
N GLU A 280 20.63 -19.82 -17.51
CA GLU A 280 19.29 -19.86 -18.08
C GLU A 280 18.92 -18.51 -18.70
N ASP A 281 17.81 -18.48 -19.46
CA ASP A 281 17.19 -17.21 -19.85
C ASP A 281 16.78 -16.47 -18.58
N THR A 282 17.50 -15.40 -18.26
CA THR A 282 17.45 -14.76 -16.95
C THR A 282 16.87 -13.37 -17.08
N GLU A 283 15.95 -13.05 -16.18
CA GLU A 283 15.41 -11.71 -15.98
C GLU A 283 15.72 -11.28 -14.55
N PHE A 284 16.16 -10.04 -14.40
CA PHE A 284 16.40 -9.46 -13.08
C PHE A 284 16.07 -7.98 -13.08
N PHE A 285 15.65 -7.51 -11.90
CA PHE A 285 15.48 -6.11 -11.60
C PHE A 285 16.76 -5.57 -10.99
N ILE A 286 17.12 -4.36 -11.37
CA ILE A 286 18.26 -3.63 -10.82
C ILE A 286 17.84 -2.21 -10.47
N LYS A 287 18.40 -1.68 -9.38
CA LYS A 287 18.20 -0.31 -8.93
C LYS A 287 19.52 0.27 -8.46
N TRP A 288 19.78 1.52 -8.82
CA TRP A 288 20.97 2.25 -8.40
C TRP A 288 20.68 3.74 -8.31
N ASP A 289 21.59 4.45 -7.65
CA ASP A 289 21.54 5.90 -7.56
C ASP A 289 22.31 6.51 -8.74
N GLY A 290 21.78 7.56 -9.38
CA GLY A 290 22.43 8.21 -10.51
C GLY A 290 22.06 7.65 -11.89
N HIS A 291 22.85 8.00 -12.90
CA HIS A 291 22.61 7.60 -14.30
C HIS A 291 23.16 6.20 -14.59
N TRP A 292 22.68 5.56 -15.67
CA TRP A 292 23.27 4.29 -16.12
C TRP A 292 24.69 4.53 -16.64
N ASP A 293 25.66 3.86 -16.05
CA ASP A 293 27.02 3.73 -16.56
C ASP A 293 27.52 2.29 -16.41
N LEU A 294 28.38 1.86 -17.32
CA LEU A 294 29.03 0.54 -17.29
C LEU A 294 30.39 0.68 -17.97
N PHE A 295 31.45 0.27 -17.28
CA PHE A 295 32.82 0.35 -17.77
C PHE A 295 33.38 -1.07 -17.89
N LEU A 296 33.67 -1.50 -19.11
CA LEU A 296 34.28 -2.81 -19.36
C LEU A 296 35.77 -2.78 -19.00
N ASP A 297 36.18 -3.69 -18.12
CA ASP A 297 37.58 -3.92 -17.73
C ASP A 297 38.22 -5.06 -18.54
N GLU A 298 37.42 -5.86 -19.24
CA GLU A 298 37.88 -6.90 -20.16
C GLU A 298 36.96 -7.05 -21.38
N ASP A 299 37.46 -7.71 -22.42
CA ASP A 299 36.65 -8.05 -23.60
C ASP A 299 35.90 -9.39 -23.45
N VAL A 300 34.90 -9.60 -24.33
CA VAL A 300 34.05 -10.80 -24.32
C VAL A 300 34.84 -12.09 -24.58
N ALA A 301 35.92 -12.05 -25.36
CA ALA A 301 36.71 -13.25 -25.65
C ALA A 301 37.52 -13.68 -24.41
N ALA A 302 38.12 -12.71 -23.72
CA ALA A 302 38.83 -12.92 -22.45
C ALA A 302 37.88 -13.47 -21.37
N ALA A 303 36.68 -12.91 -21.27
CA ALA A 303 35.65 -13.37 -20.33
C ALA A 303 35.27 -14.84 -20.56
N ASN A 304 35.02 -15.22 -21.81
CA ASN A 304 34.67 -16.60 -22.17
C ASN A 304 35.83 -17.58 -21.87
N ALA A 305 37.06 -17.23 -22.23
CA ALA A 305 38.23 -18.05 -21.97
C ALA A 305 38.45 -18.29 -20.46
N ALA A 306 38.23 -17.26 -19.64
CA ALA A 306 38.35 -17.38 -18.18
C ALA A 306 37.29 -18.31 -17.58
N ILE A 307 36.04 -18.22 -18.05
CA ILE A 307 34.94 -19.09 -17.60
C ILE A 307 35.17 -20.55 -18.00
N ASP A 308 35.67 -20.80 -19.21
CA ASP A 308 35.95 -22.16 -19.66
C ASP A 308 37.14 -22.79 -18.91
N LYS A 309 38.13 -21.99 -18.51
CA LYS A 309 39.22 -22.45 -17.64
C LYS A 309 38.71 -22.90 -16.26
N GLU A 310 37.80 -22.15 -15.62
CA GLU A 310 37.20 -22.55 -14.35
C GLU A 310 36.43 -23.87 -14.43
N LYS A 311 35.76 -24.17 -15.55
CA LYS A 311 35.06 -25.46 -15.74
C LYS A 311 36.01 -26.64 -15.79
N ILE A 312 37.25 -26.43 -16.25
CA ILE A 312 38.29 -27.47 -16.30
C ILE A 312 38.83 -27.70 -14.88
N ASP A 313 39.03 -26.65 -14.11
CA ASP A 313 39.57 -26.72 -12.75
C ASP A 313 38.55 -27.24 -11.71
N ALA A 314 37.25 -27.22 -12.02
CA ALA A 314 36.17 -27.73 -11.17
C ALA A 314 35.79 -29.21 -11.39
N LYS A 315 36.48 -29.92 -12.30
CA LYS A 315 36.31 -31.36 -12.58
C LYS A 315 37.41 -32.19 -11.95
#